data_AF-A0A3P7J838-F1
#
_entry.id   AF-A0A3P7J838-F1
#
_cell.length_a   1.000
_cell.length_b   1.000
_cell.length_c   1.000
_cell.angle_alpha   90.00
_cell.angle_beta   90.00
_cell.angle_gamma   90.00
#
_symmetry.space_group_name_H-M   'P 1'
#
loop_
_entity.id
_entity.type
_entity.pdbx_description
1 polymer ?
#
loop_
_entity_poly.entity_id
_entity_poly.type
_entity_poly.pdbx_seq_one_letter_code
_entity_poly.pdbx_strand_id
1 'polypeptide(L)'
;MNSFANGEWGKEERKSNPIKKGDSFDIRIRAHDDRFQIIIDQKEFKDYEHRLPLTTITHLSIDGDLYLNHVHWGGKYYPVPYESGIAQGFNVDKTLLIFGTVEKKAKRFNVNLLRRNGDIALHFNPRFDEKAVIRNALAANEWGNEEREG
;
A
#
# COMPACT_ATOMS: atom_id res chain seq x y z
N MET A 1 4.76 6.67 20.87
CA MET A 1 3.44 7.13 20.37
C MET A 1 2.69 7.76 21.51
N ASN A 2 2.04 8.89 21.27
CA ASN A 2 1.29 9.61 22.29
C ASN A 2 0.21 10.50 21.64
N SER A 3 -0.70 11.03 22.45
CA SER A 3 -1.68 12.04 22.05
C SER A 3 -1.51 13.27 22.94
N PHE A 4 -1.62 14.46 22.34
CA PHE A 4 -1.64 15.73 23.05
C PHE A 4 -3.06 16.29 23.01
N ALA A 5 -3.63 16.62 24.16
CA ALA A 5 -4.98 17.14 24.28
C ALA A 5 -5.07 18.10 25.47
N ASN A 6 -5.87 19.16 25.34
CA ASN A 6 -6.10 20.13 26.43
C ASN A 6 -4.81 20.70 27.04
N GLY A 7 -3.76 20.89 26.24
CA GLY A 7 -2.50 21.45 26.71
C GLY A 7 -1.53 20.42 27.33
N GLU A 8 -1.89 19.14 27.38
CA GLU A 8 -1.09 18.11 28.07
C GLU A 8 -0.82 16.88 27.19
N TRP A 9 0.32 16.24 27.45
CA TRP A 9 0.67 14.95 26.87
C TRP A 9 0.08 13.81 27.69
N GLY A 10 -0.52 12.82 27.01
CA GLY A 10 -0.97 11.60 27.66
C GLY A 10 0.15 10.62 28.02
N LYS A 11 -0.24 9.39 28.40
CA LYS A 11 0.71 8.29 28.67
C LYS A 11 1.38 7.81 27.39
N GLU A 12 2.70 7.75 27.40
CA GLU A 12 3.49 7.29 26.25
C GLU A 12 3.41 5.77 26.05
N GLU A 13 3.29 5.35 24.79
CA GLU A 13 3.48 3.96 24.35
C GLU A 13 4.78 3.82 23.55
N ARG A 14 5.65 2.91 23.97
CA ARG A 14 6.98 2.70 23.38
C ARG A 14 7.08 1.33 22.69
N LYS A 15 7.83 1.29 21.59
CA LYS A 15 8.24 0.07 20.89
C LYS A 15 9.64 0.29 20.31
N SER A 16 10.42 -0.80 20.19
CA SER A 16 11.77 -0.73 19.63
C SER A 16 11.75 -0.18 18.20
N ASN A 17 12.66 0.75 17.87
CA ASN A 17 12.74 1.36 16.55
C ASN A 17 13.36 0.40 15.51
N PRO A 18 12.65 0.04 14.43
CA PRO A 18 13.21 -0.80 13.37
C PRO A 18 14.03 -0.02 12.33
N ILE A 19 13.91 1.32 12.29
CA ILE A 19 14.55 2.19 11.28
C ILE A 19 16.00 2.44 11.68
N LYS A 20 16.91 2.28 10.72
CA LYS A 20 18.35 2.50 10.90
C LYS A 20 18.78 3.86 10.35
N LYS A 21 19.77 4.48 11.00
CA LYS A 21 20.34 5.76 10.55
C LYS A 21 20.94 5.60 9.15
N GLY A 22 20.56 6.48 8.23
CA GLY A 22 21.05 6.49 6.85
C GLY A 22 20.27 5.60 5.87
N ASP A 23 19.44 4.68 6.37
CA ASP A 23 18.62 3.81 5.51
C ASP A 23 17.31 4.50 5.13
N SER A 24 16.79 4.15 3.95
CA SER A 24 15.42 4.53 3.55
C SER A 24 14.39 3.77 4.38
N PHE A 25 13.21 4.36 4.56
CA PHE A 25 12.09 3.74 5.26
C PHE A 25 10.75 4.08 4.59
N ASP A 26 9.74 3.24 4.84
CA ASP A 26 8.33 3.49 4.51
C ASP A 26 7.50 3.38 5.79
N ILE A 27 6.75 4.45 6.12
CA ILE A 27 5.77 4.44 7.22
C ILE A 27 4.38 4.56 6.62
N ARG A 28 3.48 3.66 7.03
CA ARG A 28 2.05 3.74 6.72
C ARG A 28 1.25 3.78 8.00
N ILE A 29 0.34 4.74 8.08
CA ILE A 29 -0.59 4.89 9.18
C ILE A 29 -1.99 4.76 8.59
N ARG A 30 -2.66 3.64 8.87
CA ARG A 30 -4.02 3.36 8.40
C ARG A 30 -5.01 3.63 9.53
N ALA A 31 -5.98 4.51 9.28
CA ALA A 31 -7.09 4.70 10.20
C ALA A 31 -8.12 3.58 10.05
N HIS A 32 -8.47 2.95 11.17
CA HIS A 32 -9.63 2.11 11.36
C HIS A 32 -10.66 2.88 12.21
N ASP A 33 -11.83 2.28 12.41
CA ASP A 33 -12.89 2.80 13.28
C ASP A 33 -12.46 2.88 14.75
N ASP A 34 -11.60 1.97 15.20
CA ASP A 34 -11.17 1.84 16.60
C ASP A 34 -9.71 2.26 16.88
N ARG A 35 -8.84 2.26 15.85
CA ARG A 35 -7.39 2.50 16.03
C ARG A 35 -6.70 3.04 14.79
N PHE A 36 -5.45 3.47 14.97
CA PHE A 36 -4.47 3.55 13.89
C PHE A 36 -3.64 2.27 13.83
N GLN A 37 -3.60 1.63 12.66
CA GLN A 37 -2.63 0.58 12.37
C GLN A 37 -1.37 1.22 11.78
N ILE A 38 -0.22 1.03 12.43
CA ILE A 38 1.06 1.56 11.99
C ILE A 38 1.90 0.41 11.43
N ILE A 39 2.42 0.60 10.22
CA ILE A 39 3.25 -0.34 9.47
C ILE A 39 4.55 0.38 9.14
N ILE A 40 5.69 -0.28 9.36
CA ILE A 40 7.01 0.22 8.96
C ILE A 40 7.67 -0.85 8.10
N ASP A 41 8.16 -0.46 6.93
CA ASP A 41 8.81 -1.34 5.94
C ASP A 41 7.98 -2.61 5.69
N GLN A 42 6.69 -2.39 5.41
CA GLN A 42 5.67 -3.41 5.12
C GLN A 42 5.41 -4.43 6.24
N LYS A 43 6.05 -4.26 7.41
CA LYS A 43 5.82 -5.06 8.60
C LYS A 43 4.93 -4.31 9.58
N GLU A 44 3.94 -5.02 10.11
CA GLU A 44 3.11 -4.46 11.17
C GLU A 44 3.99 -4.02 12.34
N PHE A 45 3.93 -2.72 12.64
CA PHE A 45 4.69 -2.12 13.71
C PHE A 45 3.86 -2.09 14.98
N LYS A 46 2.71 -1.42 15.00
CA LYS A 46 1.88 -1.31 16.20
C LYS A 46 0.49 -0.76 15.87
N ASP A 47 -0.51 -1.25 16.58
CA ASP A 47 -1.83 -0.62 16.67
C ASP A 47 -1.87 0.38 17.83
N TYR A 48 -2.46 1.55 17.58
CA TYR A 48 -2.66 2.64 18.54
C TYR A 48 -4.14 3.00 18.61
N GLU A 49 -4.80 2.67 19.71
CA GLU A 49 -6.23 2.96 19.92
C GLU A 49 -6.50 4.47 19.91
N HIS A 50 -7.64 4.87 19.36
CA HIS A 50 -8.03 6.27 19.30
C HIS A 50 -8.25 6.85 20.70
N ARG A 51 -7.46 7.85 21.08
CA ARG A 51 -7.66 8.62 22.34
C ARG A 51 -8.42 9.92 22.13
N LEU A 52 -8.55 10.34 20.88
CA LEU A 52 -9.29 11.52 20.43
C LEU A 52 -10.17 11.11 19.24
N PRO A 53 -11.28 11.82 18.96
CA PRO A 53 -12.11 11.48 17.82
C PRO A 53 -11.32 11.65 16.52
N LEU A 54 -11.29 10.58 15.71
CA LEU A 54 -10.57 10.54 14.43
C LEU A 54 -10.94 11.71 13.52
N THR A 55 -12.19 12.16 13.57
CA THR A 55 -12.73 13.27 12.77
C THR A 55 -12.11 14.63 13.06
N THR A 56 -11.36 14.77 14.17
CA THR A 56 -10.70 16.04 14.51
C THR A 56 -9.36 16.22 13.81
N ILE A 57 -8.81 15.17 13.19
CA ILE A 57 -7.55 15.24 12.45
C ILE A 57 -7.80 15.93 11.11
N THR A 58 -7.13 17.06 10.90
CA THR A 58 -7.30 17.92 9.71
C THR A 58 -5.99 18.27 9.02
N HIS A 59 -4.85 18.05 9.69
CA HIS A 59 -3.54 18.49 9.22
C HIS A 59 -2.48 17.42 9.51
N LEU A 60 -1.46 17.34 8.64
CA LEU A 60 -0.26 16.52 8.82
C LEU A 60 0.95 17.45 8.89
N SER A 61 1.85 17.18 9.84
CA SER A 61 3.15 17.83 9.94
C SER A 61 4.23 16.75 10.03
N ILE A 62 5.34 16.93 9.31
CA ILE A 62 6.51 16.06 9.33
C ILE A 62 7.71 16.98 9.49
N ASP A 63 8.55 16.73 10.49
CA ASP A 63 9.69 17.57 10.87
C ASP A 63 10.83 16.70 11.41
N GLY A 64 12.05 17.27 11.50
CA GLY A 64 13.27 16.63 12.00
C GLY A 64 14.30 16.26 10.91
N ASP A 65 15.26 15.41 11.27
CA ASP A 65 16.42 15.06 10.44
C ASP A 65 16.09 14.00 9.36
N LEU A 66 15.39 14.40 8.29
CA LEU A 66 15.10 13.51 7.15
C LEU A 66 15.09 14.23 5.80
N TYR A 67 15.34 13.45 4.73
CA TYR A 67 15.00 13.85 3.36
C TYR A 67 13.65 13.22 2.99
N LEU A 68 12.64 14.05 2.74
CA LEU A 68 11.29 13.61 2.44
C LEU A 68 11.11 13.38 0.94
N ASN A 69 10.98 12.12 0.53
CA ASN A 69 10.91 11.75 -0.90
C ASN A 69 9.47 11.66 -1.45
N HIS A 70 8.50 11.24 -0.62
CA HIS A 70 7.12 11.03 -1.06
C HIS A 70 6.16 11.14 0.12
N VAL A 71 5.07 11.89 -0.06
CA VAL A 71 3.92 11.93 0.87
C VAL A 71 2.65 11.76 0.07
N HIS A 72 1.80 10.83 0.48
CA HIS A 72 0.50 10.61 -0.11
C HIS A 72 -0.48 10.23 1.00
N TRP A 73 -1.67 10.84 0.99
CA TRP A 73 -2.80 10.44 1.83
C TRP A 73 -3.99 10.12 0.94
N GLY A 74 -4.78 9.14 1.36
CA GLY A 74 -5.94 8.69 0.61
C GLY A 74 -6.13 7.19 0.76
N GLY A 75 -6.80 6.60 -0.23
CA GLY A 75 -7.21 5.22 -0.15
C GLY A 75 -8.52 5.02 0.60
N LYS A 76 -9.00 3.78 0.59
CA LYS A 76 -10.20 3.34 1.29
C LYS A 76 -10.11 1.83 1.54
N TYR A 77 -11.15 1.24 2.10
CA TYR A 77 -11.33 -0.20 1.97
C TYR A 77 -11.62 -0.54 0.51
N TYR A 78 -10.72 -1.30 -0.10
CA TYR A 78 -10.86 -1.79 -1.46
C TYR A 78 -11.38 -3.23 -1.40
N PRO A 79 -12.60 -3.51 -1.91
CA PRO A 79 -13.06 -4.89 -2.02
C PRO A 79 -12.20 -5.64 -3.03
N VAL A 80 -11.95 -6.93 -2.78
CA VAL A 80 -11.29 -7.83 -3.72
C VAL A 80 -12.31 -8.92 -4.10
N PRO A 81 -12.59 -9.14 -5.41
CA PRO A 81 -11.95 -8.54 -6.58
C PRO A 81 -12.21 -7.03 -6.73
N TYR A 82 -11.19 -6.31 -7.19
CA TYR A 82 -11.22 -4.86 -7.42
C TYR A 82 -11.15 -4.57 -8.92
N GLU A 83 -12.01 -3.69 -9.39
CA GLU A 83 -11.97 -3.17 -10.75
C GLU A 83 -12.31 -1.68 -10.76
N SER A 84 -11.58 -0.91 -11.56
CA SER A 84 -11.86 0.50 -11.82
C SER A 84 -11.22 0.96 -13.13
N GLY A 85 -11.74 2.05 -13.69
CA GLY A 85 -11.06 2.75 -14.77
C GLY A 85 -9.89 3.59 -14.25
N ILE A 86 -8.79 3.64 -15.00
CA ILE A 86 -7.69 4.58 -14.75
C ILE A 86 -8.04 5.91 -15.44
N ALA A 87 -8.36 6.93 -14.66
CA ALA A 87 -8.72 8.25 -15.19
C ALA A 87 -7.61 8.80 -16.11
N GLN A 88 -7.99 9.28 -17.31
CA GLN A 88 -7.07 9.76 -18.36
C GLN A 88 -6.14 8.69 -18.97
N GLY A 89 -6.32 7.42 -18.61
CA GLY A 89 -5.49 6.31 -19.08
C GLY A 89 -4.13 6.24 -18.39
N PHE A 90 -3.40 5.16 -18.68
CA PHE A 90 -2.05 4.92 -18.17
C PHE A 90 -1.04 5.16 -19.29
N ASN A 91 -0.51 6.38 -19.35
CA ASN A 91 0.39 6.85 -20.41
C ASN A 91 1.86 6.83 -19.95
N VAL A 92 2.77 7.11 -20.89
CA VAL A 92 4.20 7.30 -20.61
C VAL A 92 4.40 8.30 -19.45
N ASP A 93 5.41 8.06 -18.63
CA ASP A 93 5.77 8.81 -17.41
C ASP A 93 4.78 8.73 -16.24
N LYS A 94 3.71 7.93 -16.36
CA LYS A 94 2.81 7.64 -15.23
C LYS A 94 3.30 6.43 -14.43
N THR A 95 3.09 6.48 -13.12
CA THR A 95 3.35 5.36 -12.21
C THR A 95 2.05 4.94 -11.53
N LEU A 96 1.78 3.64 -11.53
CA LEU A 96 0.71 3.04 -10.74
C LEU A 96 1.30 2.45 -9.47
N LEU A 97 1.01 3.06 -8.31
CA LEU A 97 1.40 2.52 -7.01
C LEU A 97 0.24 1.69 -6.44
N ILE A 98 0.51 0.41 -6.13
CA ILE A 98 -0.44 -0.50 -5.51
C ILE A 98 0.10 -0.93 -4.16
N PHE A 99 -0.66 -0.68 -3.10
CA PHE A 99 -0.37 -1.17 -1.76
C PHE A 99 -1.36 -2.25 -1.36
N GLY A 100 -0.84 -3.41 -0.98
CA GLY A 100 -1.64 -4.54 -0.50
C GLY A 100 -0.81 -5.43 0.42
N THR A 101 -1.51 -6.27 1.18
CA THR A 101 -0.90 -7.31 2.01
C THR A 101 -1.37 -8.65 1.48
N VAL A 102 -0.43 -9.53 1.15
CA VAL A 102 -0.74 -10.89 0.69
C VAL A 102 -1.27 -11.71 1.87
N GLU A 103 -2.35 -12.45 1.66
CA GLU A 103 -2.87 -13.35 2.69
C GLU A 103 -1.83 -14.43 3.04
N LYS A 104 -1.74 -14.79 4.33
CA LYS A 104 -0.75 -15.75 4.84
C LYS A 104 -0.77 -17.12 4.14
N LYS A 105 -1.91 -17.51 3.58
CA LYS A 105 -2.14 -18.80 2.88
C LYS A 105 -2.34 -18.62 1.37
N ALA A 106 -2.03 -17.44 0.82
CA ALA A 106 -2.23 -17.16 -0.59
C ALA A 106 -1.37 -18.07 -1.47
N LYS A 107 -1.95 -18.54 -2.57
CA LYS A 107 -1.20 -19.23 -3.64
C LYS A 107 -0.77 -18.26 -4.74
N ARG A 108 -1.64 -17.31 -5.08
CA ARG A 108 -1.42 -16.32 -6.14
C ARG A 108 -2.40 -15.15 -6.02
N PHE A 109 -2.07 -14.05 -6.68
CA PHE A 109 -3.01 -12.98 -7.02
C PHE A 109 -2.60 -12.38 -8.37
N ASN A 110 -3.44 -11.55 -8.99
CA ASN A 110 -3.08 -10.87 -10.23
C ASN A 110 -3.42 -9.39 -10.20
N VAL A 111 -2.69 -8.63 -11.01
CA VAL A 111 -2.98 -7.25 -11.38
C VAL A 111 -3.06 -7.21 -12.90
N ASN A 112 -4.18 -6.74 -13.43
CA ASN A 112 -4.40 -6.60 -14.87
C ASN A 112 -4.42 -5.13 -15.25
N LEU A 113 -3.68 -4.75 -16.29
CA LEU A 113 -3.87 -3.48 -17.00
C LEU A 113 -4.69 -3.76 -18.26
N LEU A 114 -5.98 -3.38 -18.21
CA LEU A 114 -6.94 -3.69 -19.27
C LEU A 114 -7.03 -2.56 -20.30
N ARG A 115 -7.29 -2.94 -21.55
CA ARG A 115 -7.72 -2.05 -22.63
C ARG A 115 -9.25 -1.93 -22.60
N ARG A 116 -9.79 -0.90 -23.26
CA ARG A 116 -11.24 -0.64 -23.33
C ARG A 116 -12.05 -1.79 -23.94
N ASN A 117 -11.44 -2.60 -24.80
CA ASN A 117 -12.08 -3.76 -25.43
C ASN A 117 -11.99 -5.05 -24.58
N GLY A 118 -11.44 -5.00 -23.37
CA GLY A 118 -11.29 -6.16 -22.48
C GLY A 118 -9.97 -6.92 -22.63
N ASP A 119 -9.15 -6.62 -23.63
CA ASP A 119 -7.79 -7.18 -23.73
C ASP A 119 -6.96 -6.80 -22.50
N ILE A 120 -6.05 -7.69 -22.09
CA ILE A 120 -5.11 -7.44 -21.00
C ILE A 120 -3.76 -7.08 -21.62
N ALA A 121 -3.37 -5.81 -21.51
CA ALA A 121 -2.08 -5.34 -21.97
C ALA A 121 -0.93 -5.86 -21.09
N LEU A 122 -1.19 -6.01 -19.78
CA LEU A 122 -0.27 -6.63 -18.83
C LEU A 122 -1.06 -7.41 -17.78
N HIS A 123 -0.80 -8.71 -17.72
CA HIS A 123 -1.20 -9.60 -16.64
C HIS A 123 0.00 -9.85 -15.74
N PHE A 124 0.05 -9.21 -14.58
CA PHE A 124 1.09 -9.42 -13.57
C PHE A 124 0.57 -10.39 -12.52
N ASN A 125 1.12 -11.60 -12.45
CA ASN A 125 0.58 -12.68 -11.63
C ASN A 125 1.67 -13.36 -10.78
N PRO A 126 1.92 -12.86 -9.57
CA PRO A 126 2.73 -13.56 -8.58
C PRO A 126 2.09 -14.89 -8.19
N ARG A 127 2.86 -15.97 -8.29
CA ARG A 127 2.48 -17.34 -7.93
C ARG A 127 3.48 -17.87 -6.90
N PHE A 128 3.07 -17.89 -5.63
CA PHE A 128 3.91 -18.30 -4.50
C PHE A 128 4.16 -19.81 -4.49
N ASP A 129 3.19 -20.59 -4.97
CA ASP A 129 3.29 -22.03 -5.17
C ASP A 129 4.30 -22.42 -6.26
N GLU A 130 4.45 -21.57 -7.29
CA GLU A 130 5.42 -21.74 -8.38
C GLU A 130 6.74 -20.98 -8.15
N LYS A 131 6.83 -20.16 -7.08
CA LYS A 131 7.96 -19.25 -6.80
C LYS A 131 8.34 -18.36 -7.98
N ALA A 132 7.34 -17.90 -8.74
CA ALA A 132 7.54 -17.12 -9.96
C ALA A 132 6.55 -15.96 -10.05
N VAL A 133 6.92 -14.95 -10.83
CA VAL A 133 6.00 -13.90 -11.28
C VAL A 133 5.78 -14.09 -12.76
N ILE A 134 4.55 -14.39 -13.13
CA ILE A 134 4.17 -14.57 -14.52
C ILE A 134 3.75 -13.21 -15.08
N ARG A 135 4.31 -12.84 -16.24
CA ARG A 135 3.83 -11.72 -17.04
C ARG A 135 3.33 -12.25 -18.38
N ASN A 136 2.19 -11.74 -18.83
CA ASN A 136 1.62 -12.10 -20.13
C ASN A 136 0.68 -11.00 -20.62
N ALA A 137 0.20 -11.11 -21.85
CA ALA A 137 -0.89 -10.33 -22.42
C ALA A 137 -2.02 -11.26 -22.89
N LEU A 138 -3.25 -10.75 -22.88
CA LEU A 138 -4.43 -11.40 -23.45
C LEU A 138 -4.94 -10.52 -24.58
N ALA A 139 -4.96 -11.04 -25.80
CA ALA A 139 -5.48 -10.34 -26.97
C ALA A 139 -6.47 -11.24 -27.71
N ALA A 140 -7.66 -10.71 -28.04
CA ALA A 140 -8.70 -11.48 -28.75
C ALA A 140 -9.05 -12.82 -28.07
N ASN A 141 -9.07 -12.84 -26.73
CA ASN A 141 -9.29 -14.02 -25.88
C ASN A 141 -8.20 -15.11 -25.94
N GLU A 142 -7.03 -14.81 -26.50
CA GLU A 142 -5.89 -15.72 -26.52
C GLU A 142 -4.74 -15.17 -25.65
N TRP A 143 -4.17 -16.04 -24.82
CA TRP A 143 -2.98 -15.71 -24.04
C TRP A 143 -1.75 -15.76 -24.93
N GLY A 144 -0.85 -14.79 -24.76
CA GLY A 144 0.47 -14.82 -25.37
C GLY A 144 1.41 -15.82 -24.68
N ASN A 145 2.70 -15.70 -24.99
CA ASN A 145 3.74 -16.46 -24.32
C ASN A 145 3.96 -15.93 -22.90
N GLU A 146 4.01 -16.81 -21.91
CA GLU A 146 4.31 -16.43 -20.53
C GLU A 146 5.79 -16.05 -20.38
N GLU A 147 6.04 -14.89 -19.78
CA GLU A 147 7.36 -14.51 -19.30
C GLU A 147 7.46 -14.81 -17.80
N ARG A 148 8.40 -15.67 -17.40
CA ARG A 148 8.51 -16.17 -16.01
C ARG A 148 9.74 -15.68 -15.23
N GLU A 149 10.79 -15.26 -15.93
CA GLU A 149 12.08 -14.85 -15.37
C GLU A 149 12.49 -13.46 -15.88
N GLY A 150 13.41 -12.78 -15.19
CA GLY A 150 13.91 -11.45 -15.53
C GLY A 150 14.60 -10.76 -14.36
#